data_AF-A0A5S9MGW0-F1
#
_entry.id   AF-A0A5S9MGW0-F1
#
_cell.length_a   1.000
_cell.length_b   1.000
_cell.length_c   1.000
_cell.angle_alpha   90.00
_cell.angle_beta   90.00
_cell.angle_gamma   90.00
#
_symmetry.space_group_name_H-M   'P 1'
#
loop_
_entity.id
_entity.type
_entity.pdbx_description
1 polymer ?
#
loop_
_entity_poly.entity_id
_entity_poly.type
_entity_poly.pdbx_seq_one_letter_code
_entity_poly.pdbx_strand_id
1 'polypeptide(L)'
;MPSLLKKRIHIAGIEESAITKSGASGAAYKLLNDHAKLTSFYGTSALDGAGIIQAIAQYRSSTDFYVLAFDTLPDTIQALDDGTIDAVVVQHPYEMGYQAVESLVRLQKGEKEEPLQYTGTSVIRRGDLPLQQTDRKQGMQP
;
A
#
# COMPACT_ATOMS: atom_id res chain seq x y z
N MET A 1 -3.36 -39.60 11.17
CA MET A 1 -3.42 -38.54 12.20
C MET A 1 -3.17 -37.20 11.52
N PRO A 2 -4.19 -36.37 11.25
CA PRO A 2 -3.98 -35.10 10.57
C PRO A 2 -3.38 -34.09 11.54
N SER A 3 -2.07 -33.85 11.44
CA SER A 3 -1.40 -32.81 12.22
C SER A 3 -1.75 -31.43 11.64
N LEU A 4 -2.74 -30.79 12.27
CA LEU A 4 -2.75 -29.37 12.63
C LEU A 4 -1.91 -28.45 11.72
N LEU A 5 -2.53 -27.92 10.66
CA LEU A 5 -2.08 -26.71 9.97
C LEU A 5 -2.07 -25.55 10.99
N LYS A 6 -0.97 -25.39 11.73
CA LYS A 6 -0.75 -24.16 12.51
C LYS A 6 -0.75 -23.00 11.51
N LYS A 7 -1.53 -21.95 11.81
CA LYS A 7 -1.53 -20.72 11.00
C LYS A 7 -0.10 -20.21 10.89
N ARG A 8 0.40 -20.03 9.66
CA ARG A 8 1.79 -19.60 9.39
C ARG A 8 2.01 -18.10 9.64
N ILE A 9 0.94 -17.32 9.76
CA ILE A 9 0.94 -15.87 9.97
C ILE A 9 0.04 -15.57 11.17
N HIS A 10 0.52 -14.68 12.04
CA HIS A 10 -0.19 -14.20 13.21
C HIS A 10 -0.21 -12.67 13.19
N ILE A 11 -1.37 -12.06 13.42
CA ILE A 11 -1.46 -10.61 13.62
C ILE A 11 -0.89 -10.32 15.00
N ALA A 12 0.26 -9.65 15.05
CA ALA A 12 0.91 -9.28 16.31
C ALA A 12 0.18 -8.11 16.99
N GLY A 13 -0.22 -7.10 16.21
CA GLY A 13 -0.96 -5.93 16.66
C GLY A 13 -1.50 -5.12 15.48
N ILE A 14 -2.35 -4.13 15.79
CA ILE A 14 -2.92 -3.16 14.84
C ILE A 14 -2.85 -1.80 15.51
N GLU A 15 -2.36 -0.80 14.80
CA GLU A 15 -2.22 0.58 15.28
C GLU A 15 -2.70 1.56 14.19
N GLU A 16 -3.17 2.73 14.61
CA GLU A 16 -3.67 3.77 13.70
C GLU A 16 -2.58 4.81 13.38
N SER A 17 -2.41 5.14 12.10
CA SER A 17 -1.43 6.15 11.66
C SER A 17 -1.96 7.58 11.60
N ALA A 18 -3.27 7.76 11.79
CA ALA A 18 -3.99 9.01 11.57
C ALA A 18 -3.76 9.62 10.16
N ILE A 19 -3.45 8.78 9.16
CA ILE A 19 -3.14 9.19 7.78
C ILE A 19 -1.96 10.18 7.73
N THR A 20 -0.97 10.01 8.61
CA THR A 20 0.26 10.81 8.61
C THR A 20 1.48 9.93 8.64
N LYS A 21 2.57 10.37 8.00
CA LYS A 21 3.86 9.68 8.06
C LYS A 21 4.39 9.59 9.50
N SER A 22 4.25 10.65 10.30
CA SER A 22 4.69 10.66 11.70
C SER A 22 3.85 9.74 12.58
N GLY A 23 2.53 9.70 12.38
CA GLY A 23 1.65 8.77 13.08
C GLY A 23 1.97 7.32 12.73
N ALA A 24 2.18 7.02 11.44
CA ALA A 24 2.62 5.69 11.01
C ALA A 24 3.97 5.29 11.62
N SER A 25 4.94 6.21 11.67
CA SER A 25 6.24 5.96 12.31
C SER A 25 6.10 5.68 13.81
N GLY A 26 5.27 6.46 14.53
CA GLY A 26 5.02 6.23 15.95
C GLY A 26 4.33 4.89 16.22
N ALA A 27 3.29 4.58 15.44
CA ALA A 27 2.56 3.32 15.48
C ALA A 27 3.47 2.10 15.22
N ALA A 28 4.29 2.15 14.17
CA ALA A 28 5.24 1.09 13.84
C ALA A 28 6.30 0.91 14.93
N TYR A 29 6.85 2.01 15.48
CA TYR A 29 7.83 1.93 16.57
C TYR A 29 7.23 1.31 17.84
N LYS A 30 5.96 1.62 18.15
CA LYS A 30 5.23 0.98 19.24
C LYS A 30 5.12 -0.53 19.02
N LEU A 31 4.69 -0.97 17.82
CA LEU A 31 4.60 -2.40 17.49
C LEU A 31 5.94 -3.12 17.59
N LEU A 32 7.04 -2.48 17.20
CA LEU A 32 8.40 -3.03 17.35
C LEU A 32 8.77 -3.27 18.82
N ASN A 33 8.43 -2.34 19.72
CA ASN A 33 8.68 -2.49 21.15
C ASN A 33 7.80 -3.56 21.80
N ASP A 34 6.52 -3.59 21.44
CA ASP A 34 5.53 -4.48 22.05
C ASP A 34 5.69 -5.94 21.56
N HIS A 35 6.30 -6.14 20.40
CA HIS A 35 6.38 -7.45 19.74
C HIS A 35 7.79 -7.79 19.23
N ALA A 36 8.65 -8.28 20.12
CA ALA A 36 10.03 -8.67 19.79
C ALA A 36 10.19 -9.75 18.69
N LYS A 37 9.11 -10.44 18.31
CA LYS A 37 9.08 -11.45 17.22
C LYS A 37 8.41 -10.93 15.94
N LEU A 38 8.12 -9.64 15.87
CA LEU A 38 7.56 -9.03 14.66
C LEU A 38 8.56 -9.17 13.51
N THR A 39 8.05 -9.56 12.35
CA THR A 39 8.86 -9.85 11.15
C THR A 39 8.28 -9.19 9.90
N SER A 40 7.11 -8.55 10.00
CA SER A 40 6.45 -7.95 8.85
C SER A 40 5.53 -6.80 9.24
N PHE A 41 5.36 -5.87 8.31
CA PHE A 41 4.39 -4.78 8.38
C PHE A 41 3.50 -4.75 7.13
N TYR A 42 2.27 -4.28 7.33
CA TYR A 42 1.37 -3.91 6.25
C TYR A 42 0.86 -2.49 6.50
N GLY A 43 1.29 -1.53 5.68
CA GLY A 43 0.77 -0.17 5.65
C GLY A 43 -0.42 -0.08 4.70
N THR A 44 -1.52 0.48 5.19
CA THR A 44 -2.83 0.49 4.52
C THR A 44 -3.20 1.86 3.94
N SER A 45 -2.28 2.82 3.97
CA SER A 45 -2.41 4.14 3.36
C SER A 45 -1.11 4.55 2.67
N ALA A 46 -1.22 5.53 1.77
CA ALA A 46 -0.09 6.06 0.99
C ALA A 46 1.13 6.45 1.84
N LEU A 47 0.92 6.92 3.07
CA LEU A 47 1.97 7.43 3.96
C LEU A 47 2.49 6.38 4.95
N ASP A 48 1.80 5.26 5.10
CA ASP A 48 2.13 4.26 6.11
C ASP A 48 3.48 3.60 5.81
N GLY A 49 3.73 3.23 4.55
CA GLY A 49 4.98 2.60 4.13
C GLY A 49 6.20 3.44 4.49
N ALA A 50 6.17 4.74 4.19
CA ALA A 50 7.25 5.67 4.52
C ALA A 50 7.43 5.85 6.03
N GLY A 51 6.35 5.85 6.81
CA GLY A 51 6.42 5.90 8.27
C GLY A 51 7.00 4.63 8.89
N ILE A 52 6.61 3.46 8.37
CA ILE A 52 7.13 2.15 8.79
C ILE A 52 8.64 2.07 8.56
N ILE A 53 9.12 2.42 7.36
CA ILE A 53 10.56 2.43 7.06
C ILE A 53 11.32 3.36 8.01
N GLN A 54 10.77 4.54 8.29
CA GLN A 54 11.36 5.48 9.24
C GLN A 54 11.47 4.87 10.64
N ALA A 55 10.45 4.17 11.11
CA ALA A 55 10.47 3.50 12.42
C ALA A 55 11.49 2.35 12.47
N ILE A 56 11.56 1.53 11.42
CA ILE A 56 12.53 0.43 11.32
C ILE A 56 13.97 0.98 11.37
N ALA A 57 14.25 2.04 10.61
CA ALA A 57 15.55 2.70 10.61
C ALA A 57 15.92 3.28 11.99
N GLN A 58 14.95 3.84 12.72
CA GLN A 58 15.15 4.37 14.07
C GLN A 58 15.33 3.27 15.13
N TYR A 59 14.64 2.13 14.98
CA TYR A 59 14.70 1.02 15.92
C TYR A 59 16.04 0.28 15.89
N ARG A 60 16.81 0.40 14.79
CA ARG A 60 18.16 -0.17 14.63
C ARG A 60 18.25 -1.69 14.88
N SER A 61 17.20 -2.43 14.51
CA SER A 61 17.24 -3.89 14.54
C SER A 61 18.03 -4.47 13.37
N SER A 62 18.65 -5.63 13.58
CA SER A 62 19.22 -6.45 12.50
C SER A 62 18.19 -7.36 11.83
N THR A 63 16.93 -7.33 12.29
CA THR A 63 15.83 -8.08 11.68
C THR A 63 15.56 -7.52 10.28
N ASP A 64 15.52 -8.43 9.31
CA ASP A 64 14.99 -8.14 7.98
C ASP A 64 13.46 -8.18 8.03
N PHE A 65 12.81 -7.03 7.85
CA PHE A 65 11.36 -6.90 7.95
C PHE A 65 10.74 -6.90 6.57
N TYR A 66 9.73 -7.75 6.38
CA TYR A 66 8.92 -7.71 5.16
C TYR A 66 7.90 -6.56 5.25
N VAL A 67 7.94 -5.59 4.34
CA VAL A 67 7.05 -4.43 4.33
C VAL A 67 6.17 -4.42 3.08
N LEU A 68 4.86 -4.52 3.27
CA LEU A 68 3.85 -4.27 2.24
C LEU A 68 3.31 -2.83 2.41
N ALA A 69 3.37 -2.03 1.35
CA ALA A 69 2.90 -0.65 1.34
C ALA A 69 1.73 -0.44 0.37
N PHE A 70 1.13 0.76 0.41
CA PHE A 70 0.03 1.18 -0.44
C PHE A 70 0.42 2.42 -1.24
N ASP A 71 -0.15 2.55 -2.44
CA ASP A 71 0.02 3.65 -3.40
C ASP A 71 1.45 3.86 -3.93
N THR A 72 1.55 4.54 -5.08
CA THR A 72 2.78 4.66 -5.87
C THR A 72 3.42 6.04 -5.75
N LEU A 73 3.44 6.60 -4.52
CA LEU A 73 4.17 7.84 -4.26
C LEU A 73 5.66 7.69 -4.60
N PRO A 74 6.36 8.77 -5.02
CA PRO A 74 7.77 8.70 -5.39
C PRO A 74 8.65 8.02 -4.33
N ASP A 75 8.47 8.38 -3.06
CA ASP A 75 9.20 7.78 -1.93
C ASP A 75 8.90 6.28 -1.79
N THR A 76 7.65 5.85 -2.01
CA THR A 76 7.25 4.44 -1.94
C THR A 76 7.89 3.63 -3.07
N ILE A 77 7.94 4.19 -4.28
CA ILE A 77 8.59 3.54 -5.43
C ILE A 77 10.11 3.47 -5.24
N GLN A 78 10.73 4.53 -4.75
CA GLN A 78 12.16 4.51 -4.44
C GLN A 78 12.47 3.46 -3.37
N ALA A 79 11.67 3.39 -2.31
CA ALA A 79 11.83 2.39 -1.27
C ALA A 79 11.65 0.95 -1.75
N LEU A 80 10.77 0.72 -2.73
CA LEU A 80 10.61 -0.58 -3.40
C LEU A 80 11.86 -0.95 -4.23
N ASP A 81 12.44 0.03 -4.93
CA ASP A 81 13.68 -0.14 -5.70
C ASP A 81 14.88 -0.44 -4.78
N ASP A 82 14.99 0.32 -3.69
CA ASP A 82 16.02 0.15 -2.66
C ASP A 82 15.86 -1.15 -1.87
N GLY A 83 14.66 -1.73 -1.85
CA GLY A 83 14.36 -2.96 -1.12
C GLY A 83 13.96 -2.80 0.33
N THR A 84 13.64 -1.59 0.76
CA THR A 84 13.11 -1.34 2.11
C THR A 84 11.59 -1.53 2.17
N ILE A 85 10.93 -1.62 1.00
CA ILE A 85 9.58 -2.16 0.80
C ILE A 85 9.68 -3.34 -0.16
N ASP A 86 8.94 -4.42 0.15
CA ASP A 86 8.96 -5.65 -0.63
C ASP A 86 7.88 -5.70 -1.71
N ALA A 87 6.74 -5.06 -1.42
CA ALA A 87 5.61 -5.01 -2.33
C ALA A 87 4.75 -3.78 -2.09
N VAL A 88 4.06 -3.33 -3.14
CA VAL A 88 3.16 -2.18 -3.10
C VAL A 88 1.83 -2.55 -3.73
N VAL A 89 0.73 -2.26 -3.05
CA VAL A 89 -0.62 -2.32 -3.63
C VAL A 89 -0.86 -1.03 -4.41
N VAL A 90 -1.18 -1.16 -5.70
CA VAL A 90 -1.39 -0.05 -6.62
C VAL A 90 -2.88 0.17 -6.84
N GLN A 91 -3.28 1.44 -6.80
CA GLN A 91 -4.61 1.91 -7.22
C GLN A 91 -4.50 2.73 -8.51
N HIS A 92 -5.63 2.95 -9.18
CA HIS A 92 -5.72 3.78 -10.39
C HIS A 92 -6.56 5.04 -10.16
N PRO A 93 -6.11 6.01 -9.35
CA PRO A 93 -6.89 7.21 -9.01
C PRO A 93 -7.25 8.09 -10.19
N TYR A 94 -6.41 8.09 -11.24
CA TYR A 94 -6.76 8.76 -12.49
C TYR A 94 -7.98 8.11 -13.15
N GLU A 95 -7.98 6.79 -13.30
CA GLU A 95 -9.10 6.04 -13.88
C GLU A 95 -10.37 6.26 -13.05
N MET A 96 -10.26 6.22 -11.71
CA MET A 96 -11.38 6.52 -10.81
C MET A 96 -11.97 7.91 -11.09
N GLY A 97 -11.13 8.94 -11.19
CA GLY A 97 -11.57 10.30 -11.49
C GLY A 97 -12.18 10.45 -12.89
N TYR A 98 -11.56 9.83 -13.89
CA TYR A 98 -12.02 9.86 -15.27
C TYR A 98 -13.40 9.19 -15.41
N GLN A 99 -13.55 7.96 -14.91
CA GLN A 99 -14.81 7.23 -14.93
C GLN A 99 -15.90 7.98 -14.15
N ALA A 100 -15.57 8.61 -13.02
CA ALA A 100 -16.53 9.41 -12.26
C ALA A 100 -17.11 10.57 -13.08
N VAL A 101 -16.27 11.30 -13.83
CA VAL A 101 -16.73 12.39 -14.70
C VAL A 101 -17.57 11.86 -15.85
N GLU A 102 -17.18 10.75 -16.48
CA GLU A 102 -17.97 10.13 -17.55
C GLU A 102 -19.34 9.66 -17.05
N SER A 103 -19.41 9.02 -15.88
CA SER A 103 -20.66 8.61 -15.25
C SER A 103 -21.57 9.81 -14.97
N LEU A 104 -21.02 10.94 -14.50
CA LEU A 104 -21.81 12.17 -14.30
C LEU A 104 -22.43 12.69 -15.61
N VAL A 105 -21.68 12.67 -16.72
CA VAL A 105 -22.20 13.08 -18.04
C VAL A 105 -23.30 12.15 -18.53
N ARG A 106 -23.16 10.83 -18.34
CA ARG A 106 -24.18 9.84 -18.71
C ARG A 106 -25.46 10.01 -17.89
N LEU A 107 -25.34 10.18 -16.57
CA LEU A 107 -26.47 10.47 -15.69
C LEU A 107 -27.20 11.77 -16.08
N GLN A 108 -26.48 12.82 -16.47
CA GLN A 108 -27.08 14.07 -16.94
C GLN A 108 -27.92 13.89 -18.22
N LYS A 109 -27.58 12.90 -19.06
CA LYS A 109 -28.33 12.53 -20.26
C LYS A 109 -29.52 11.60 -19.97
N GLY A 110 -29.75 11.24 -18.71
CA GLY A 110 -30.82 10.32 -18.30
C GLY A 110 -30.46 8.84 -18.48
N GLU A 111 -29.19 8.52 -18.73
CA GLU A 111 -28.69 7.14 -18.75
C GLU A 111 -28.64 6.58 -17.31
N LYS A 112 -28.63 5.25 -17.19
CA LYS A 112 -28.49 4.56 -15.90
C LYS A 112 -27.06 4.07 -15.73
N GLU A 113 -26.52 4.26 -14.53
CA GLU A 113 -25.24 3.70 -14.12
C GLU A 113 -25.45 2.55 -13.14
N GLU A 114 -24.50 1.61 -13.12
CA GLU A 114 -24.43 0.64 -12.04
C GLU A 114 -24.12 1.35 -10.71
N PRO A 115 -24.59 0.83 -9.56
CA PRO A 115 -24.29 1.46 -8.27
C PRO A 115 -22.82 1.38 -7.84
N LEU A 116 -22.04 0.49 -8.47
CA LEU A 116 -20.65 0.22 -8.09
C LEU A 116 -19.75 0.08 -9.32
N GLN A 117 -18.67 0.86 -9.30
CA GLN A 117 -17.70 1.00 -10.37
C GLN A 117 -16.36 0.53 -9.80
N TYR A 118 -15.84 -0.55 -10.38
CA TYR A 118 -14.55 -1.09 -9.97
C TYR A 118 -13.46 -0.54 -10.89
N THR A 119 -12.38 -0.06 -10.29
CA THR A 119 -11.11 0.15 -10.99
C THR A 119 -10.16 -1.00 -10.67
N GLY A 120 -9.16 -1.19 -11.53
CA GLY A 120 -8.17 -2.23 -11.32
C GLY A 120 -7.39 -2.05 -10.01
N THR A 121 -6.76 -3.13 -9.56
CA THR A 121 -5.69 -3.05 -8.56
C THR A 121 -4.64 -4.09 -8.92
N SER A 122 -3.40 -3.80 -8.57
CA SER A 122 -2.28 -4.72 -8.77
C SER A 122 -1.35 -4.68 -7.57
N VAL A 123 -0.52 -5.72 -7.44
CA VAL A 123 0.56 -5.75 -6.46
C VAL A 123 1.87 -5.80 -7.23
N ILE A 124 2.67 -4.75 -7.09
CA ILE A 124 3.98 -4.65 -7.74
C ILE A 124 5.09 -5.00 -6.75
N ARG A 125 6.20 -5.53 -7.29
CA ARG A 125 7.46 -5.83 -6.61
C ARG A 125 8.60 -5.12 -7.34
N ARG A 126 9.81 -5.16 -6.78
CA ARG A 126 10.99 -4.55 -7.41
C ARG A 126 11.21 -5.00 -8.86
N GLY A 127 10.97 -6.27 -9.14
CA GLY A 127 11.12 -6.82 -10.50
C GLY A 127 10.14 -6.26 -11.54
N ASP A 128 9.10 -5.54 -11.10
CA ASP A 128 8.11 -4.89 -11.96
C ASP A 128 8.49 -3.43 -12.27
N LEU A 129 9.62 -2.92 -11.76
CA LEU A 129 10.13 -1.57 -12.03
C LEU A 129 11.04 -1.52 -13.27
N PRO A 130 11.08 -0.38 -14.00
CA PRO A 130 10.24 0.80 -13.80
C PRO A 130 8.80 0.53 -14.27
N LEU A 131 7.82 1.13 -13.58
CA LEU A 131 6.42 1.02 -13.97
C LEU A 131 6.24 1.53 -15.40
N GLN A 132 5.77 0.66 -16.31
CA GLN A 132 5.60 1.05 -17.70
C GLN A 132 4.46 2.07 -17.79
N GLN A 133 4.59 3.06 -18.68
CA GLN A 133 3.49 3.99 -18.96
C GLN A 133 2.21 3.28 -19.45
N THR A 134 2.31 2.03 -19.90
CA THR A 134 1.16 1.21 -20.27
C THR A 134 0.34 0.71 -19.07
N ASP A 135 0.89 0.72 -17.87
CA ASP A 135 0.14 0.55 -16.60
C ASP A 135 -0.61 1.85 -16.22
N ARG A 136 -0.33 2.94 -16.96
CA ARG A 136 -1.09 4.20 -17.01
C ARG A 136 -1.81 4.34 -18.35
N LYS A 137 -2.41 3.27 -18.89
CA LYS A 137 -3.25 3.42 -20.10
C LYS A 137 -4.49 4.26 -19.78
N GLN A 138 -4.57 5.38 -20.50
CA GLN A 138 -5.64 6.39 -20.50
C GLN A 138 -5.77 7.21 -19.22
N GLY A 139 -4.73 7.98 -18.97
CA GLY A 139 -4.87 9.41 -19.23
C GLY A 139 -3.74 10.22 -18.63
N MET A 140 -3.20 11.07 -19.50
CA MET A 140 -2.06 11.92 -19.24
C MET A 140 -2.44 12.90 -18.13
N GLN A 141 -1.82 12.79 -16.96
CA GLN A 141 -1.76 13.90 -16.02
C GLN A 141 -0.76 14.92 -16.59
N PRO A 142 -1.04 16.24 -16.47
CA PRO A 142 -0.12 17.29 -16.89
C PRO A 142 1.21 17.24 -16.11
#